data_AF-A0A1G2JPX6-F1
#
_entry.id   AF-A0A1G2JPX6-F1
#
_cell.length_a   1.000
_cell.length_b   1.000
_cell.length_c   1.000
_cell.angle_alpha   90.00
_cell.angle_beta   90.00
_cell.angle_gamma   90.00
#
_symmetry.space_group_name_H-M   'P 1'
#
loop_
_entity.id
_entity.type
_entity.pdbx_description
1 polymer ?
#
loop_
_entity_poly.entity_id
_entity_poly.type
_entity_poly.pdbx_seq_one_letter_code
_entity_poly.pdbx_strand_id
1 'polypeptide(L)'
;MNKQVKVIASIIIVTIVVIMGSLSIYLYREKIKKDLPIVNNFQECVNAVGLVKESYPRQCSFNGQNFTEDIGEKQEKSDLIIVENPRPNQVIQSPLFIKGKARGTWFFEASFSVVLVNWDGLIIAQGLATAKEDWMTEEFVLFEANLYFTIDKDTYSNRGALILKKDNPSGLPEYDDALEMPIIFADVLNKN
;
A
#
# COMPACT_ATOMS: atom_id res chain seq x y z
N MET A 1 53.97 -41.00 -21.22
CA MET A 1 53.35 -39.68 -20.92
C MET A 1 54.37 -38.79 -20.23
N ASN A 2 54.76 -37.68 -20.86
CA ASN A 2 55.85 -36.80 -20.42
C ASN A 2 55.54 -36.17 -19.03
N LYS A 3 56.52 -36.10 -18.13
CA LYS A 3 56.38 -35.50 -16.79
C LYS A 3 55.81 -34.07 -16.86
N GLN A 4 56.21 -33.32 -17.89
CA GLN A 4 55.66 -31.99 -18.21
C GLN A 4 54.14 -32.02 -18.49
N VAL A 5 53.67 -33.00 -19.26
CA VAL A 5 52.25 -33.14 -19.61
C VAL A 5 51.39 -33.49 -18.40
N LYS A 6 51.91 -34.30 -17.47
CA LYS A 6 51.20 -34.62 -16.20
C LYS A 6 51.04 -33.41 -15.30
N VAL A 7 52.07 -32.56 -15.22
CA VAL A 7 52.03 -31.32 -14.43
C VAL A 7 51.02 -30.34 -15.02
N ILE A 8 51.03 -30.13 -16.34
CA ILE A 8 50.07 -29.24 -17.01
C ILE A 8 48.62 -29.75 -16.84
N ALA A 9 48.39 -31.05 -16.99
CA ALA A 9 47.07 -31.64 -16.77
C ALA A 9 46.58 -31.46 -15.33
N SER A 10 47.45 -31.60 -14.33
CA SER A 10 47.10 -31.38 -12.93
C SER A 10 46.74 -29.92 -12.64
N ILE A 11 47.43 -28.96 -13.25
CA ILE A 11 47.13 -27.54 -13.09
C ILE A 11 45.76 -27.20 -13.69
N ILE A 12 45.46 -27.72 -14.89
CA ILE A 12 44.17 -27.50 -15.56
C ILE A 12 43.01 -28.02 -14.70
N ILE A 13 43.14 -29.23 -14.14
CA ILE A 13 42.12 -29.83 -13.27
C ILE A 13 41.89 -28.95 -12.03
N VAL A 14 42.96 -28.49 -11.38
CA VAL A 14 42.84 -27.61 -10.20
C VAL A 14 42.14 -26.30 -10.56
N THR A 15 42.50 -25.68 -11.69
CA THR A 15 41.83 -24.44 -12.13
C THR A 15 40.34 -24.64 -12.43
N ILE A 16 39.95 -25.77 -13.05
CA ILE A 16 38.54 -26.06 -13.32
C ILE A 16 37.76 -26.23 -12.01
N VAL A 17 38.33 -26.94 -11.03
CA VAL A 17 37.68 -27.14 -9.72
C VAL A 17 37.50 -25.81 -8.99
N VAL A 18 38.49 -24.90 -9.05
CA VAL A 18 38.38 -23.56 -8.45
C VAL A 18 37.30 -22.73 -9.15
N ILE A 19 37.23 -22.77 -10.48
CA ILE A 19 36.20 -22.04 -11.25
C ILE A 19 34.81 -22.59 -10.91
N MET A 20 34.63 -23.90 -10.92
CA MET A 20 33.36 -24.55 -10.55
C MET A 20 32.94 -24.25 -9.10
N GLY A 21 33.90 -24.20 -8.17
CA GLY A 21 33.68 -23.80 -6.79
C GLY A 21 33.26 -22.33 -6.69
N SER A 22 33.93 -21.43 -7.40
CA SER A 22 33.58 -20.01 -7.41
C SER A 22 32.20 -19.74 -8.04
N LEU A 23 31.87 -20.46 -9.11
CA LEU A 23 30.58 -20.35 -9.80
C LEU A 23 29.44 -20.89 -8.92
N SER A 24 29.65 -22.02 -8.24
CA SER A 24 28.64 -22.57 -7.32
C SER A 24 28.38 -21.64 -6.13
N ILE A 25 29.42 -21.01 -5.56
CA ILE A 25 29.27 -19.98 -4.51
C ILE A 25 28.53 -18.75 -5.04
N TYR A 26 28.84 -18.29 -6.25
CA TYR A 26 28.17 -17.15 -6.88
C TYR A 26 26.66 -17.43 -7.06
N LEU A 27 26.31 -18.57 -7.67
CA LEU A 27 24.92 -18.97 -7.90
C LEU A 27 24.16 -19.18 -6.58
N TYR A 28 24.83 -19.73 -5.56
CA TYR A 28 24.23 -19.90 -4.23
C TYR A 28 23.94 -18.54 -3.55
N ARG A 29 24.84 -17.56 -3.70
CA ARG A 29 24.63 -16.19 -3.18
C ARG A 29 23.48 -15.47 -3.89
N GLU A 30 23.35 -15.62 -5.20
CA GLU A 30 22.19 -15.06 -5.92
C GLU A 30 20.87 -15.67 -5.45
N LYS A 31 20.85 -16.98 -5.20
CA LYS A 31 19.67 -17.66 -4.67
C LYS A 31 19.25 -17.12 -3.30
N ILE A 32 20.19 -16.91 -2.38
CA ILE A 32 19.90 -16.34 -1.05
C ILE A 32 19.36 -14.90 -1.14
N LYS A 33 19.89 -14.06 -2.02
CA LYS A 33 19.38 -12.68 -2.18
C LYS A 33 17.93 -12.64 -2.67
N LYS A 34 17.49 -13.64 -3.43
CA LYS A 34 16.14 -13.71 -4.00
C LYS A 34 15.06 -14.05 -2.96
N ASP A 35 15.45 -14.69 -1.84
CA ASP A 35 14.51 -15.21 -0.84
C ASP A 35 14.29 -14.28 0.37
N LEU A 36 14.88 -13.07 0.41
CA LEU A 36 14.57 -12.12 1.49
C LEU A 36 13.16 -11.52 1.28
N PRO A 37 12.28 -11.52 2.31
CA PRO A 37 11.00 -10.85 2.21
C PRO A 37 11.22 -9.34 2.07
N ILE A 38 10.60 -8.75 1.05
CA ILE A 38 10.55 -7.30 0.88
C ILE A 38 9.56 -6.77 1.91
N VAL A 39 10.05 -5.94 2.85
CA VAL A 39 9.25 -5.34 3.92
C VAL A 39 9.21 -3.84 3.70
N ASN A 40 8.01 -3.30 3.48
CA ASN A 40 7.78 -1.90 3.13
C ASN A 40 6.78 -1.20 4.08
N ASN A 41 6.26 -1.86 5.11
CA ASN A 41 5.37 -1.23 6.12
C ASN A 41 5.40 -1.99 7.45
N PHE A 42 4.68 -1.43 8.41
CA PHE A 42 4.51 -2.01 9.74
C PHE A 42 3.92 -3.43 9.70
N GLN A 43 2.85 -3.66 8.93
CA GLN A 43 2.18 -4.97 8.91
C GLN A 43 3.06 -6.08 8.29
N GLU A 44 3.75 -5.80 7.19
CA GLU A 44 4.74 -6.67 6.57
C GLU A 44 5.92 -6.92 7.51
N CYS A 45 6.34 -5.90 8.27
CA CYS A 45 7.39 -6.06 9.27
C CYS A 45 6.96 -7.02 10.38
N VAL A 46 5.71 -6.89 10.88
CA VAL A 46 5.15 -7.81 11.86
C VAL A 46 5.06 -9.23 11.29
N ASN A 47 4.57 -9.37 10.04
CA ASN A 47 4.46 -10.67 9.36
C ASN A 47 5.83 -11.32 9.10
N ALA A 48 6.87 -10.50 8.88
CA ALA A 48 8.25 -10.94 8.74
C ALA A 48 8.96 -11.22 10.09
N VAL A 49 8.20 -11.25 11.21
CA VAL A 49 8.72 -11.49 12.57
C VAL A 49 9.71 -10.39 13.01
N GLY A 50 9.44 -9.15 12.59
CA GLY A 50 10.16 -7.97 13.05
C GLY A 50 9.91 -7.65 14.52
N LEU A 51 10.81 -6.87 15.12
CA LEU A 51 10.74 -6.48 16.52
C LEU A 51 9.74 -5.34 16.70
N VAL A 52 8.60 -5.62 17.33
CA VAL A 52 7.59 -4.62 17.66
C VAL A 52 7.95 -3.92 18.97
N LYS A 53 7.94 -2.58 18.97
CA LYS A 53 8.09 -1.74 20.15
C LYS A 53 6.71 -1.38 20.70
N GLU A 54 6.56 -1.50 22.01
CA GLU A 54 5.39 -1.10 22.79
C GLU A 54 5.33 0.43 23.01
N SER A 55 5.49 1.20 21.92
CA SER A 55 5.27 2.65 21.87
C SER A 55 3.96 2.95 21.14
N TYR A 56 3.41 4.15 21.29
CA TYR A 56 2.24 4.60 20.52
C TYR A 56 2.58 5.83 19.65
N PRO A 57 2.36 5.80 18.32
CA PRO A 57 2.04 4.63 17.50
C PRO A 57 3.07 3.51 17.63
N ARG A 58 2.64 2.25 17.40
CA ARG A 58 3.56 1.11 17.45
C ARG A 58 4.61 1.23 16.36
N GLN A 59 5.78 0.69 16.61
CA GLN A 59 6.86 0.67 15.63
C GLN A 59 7.37 -0.76 15.50
N CYS A 60 7.68 -1.19 14.29
CA CYS A 60 8.26 -2.50 14.01
C CYS A 60 9.62 -2.32 13.35
N SER A 61 10.63 -3.08 13.78
CA SER A 61 11.98 -3.05 13.23
C SER A 61 12.33 -4.36 12.54
N PHE A 62 12.82 -4.29 11.30
CA PHE A 62 13.25 -5.46 10.53
C PHE A 62 14.47 -5.10 9.66
N ASN A 63 15.53 -5.90 9.71
CA ASN A 63 16.78 -5.69 8.94
C ASN A 63 17.37 -4.26 9.03
N GLY A 64 17.26 -3.62 10.21
CA GLY A 64 17.78 -2.27 10.45
C GLY A 64 16.87 -1.13 9.96
N GLN A 65 15.72 -1.44 9.36
CA GLN A 65 14.67 -0.48 9.03
C GLN A 65 13.62 -0.42 10.13
N ASN A 66 13.02 0.75 10.35
CA ASN A 66 11.92 0.93 11.30
C ASN A 66 10.67 1.38 10.52
N PHE A 67 9.56 0.74 10.81
CA PHE A 67 8.26 1.00 10.22
C PHE A 67 7.31 1.42 11.34
N THR A 68 6.74 2.62 11.25
CA THR A 68 5.73 3.07 12.20
C THR A 68 4.36 2.57 11.75
N GLU A 69 3.56 2.11 12.71
CA GLU A 69 2.16 1.78 12.48
C GLU A 69 1.43 3.05 12.07
N ASP A 70 0.87 3.02 10.87
CA ASP A 70 -0.04 4.05 10.41
C ASP A 70 -1.41 3.80 11.03
N ILE A 71 -1.58 4.35 12.23
CA ILE A 71 -2.81 4.30 13.01
C ILE A 71 -3.90 5.23 12.48
N GLY A 72 -3.62 6.04 11.44
CA GLY A 72 -4.58 6.97 10.84
C GLY A 72 -5.23 7.93 11.84
N GLU A 73 -4.60 8.14 12.99
CA GLU A 73 -5.21 8.75 14.17
C GLU A 73 -5.37 10.28 14.03
N LYS A 74 -4.65 10.86 13.07
CA LYS A 74 -4.95 12.20 12.57
C LYS A 74 -5.49 12.07 11.16
N GLN A 75 -6.82 11.94 11.03
CA GLN A 75 -7.46 12.43 9.82
C GLN A 75 -7.08 13.90 9.75
N GLU A 76 -6.18 14.27 8.84
CA GLU A 76 -5.63 15.62 8.73
C GLU A 76 -6.72 16.70 8.62
N LYS A 77 -7.95 16.27 8.31
CA LYS A 77 -9.13 17.08 8.05
C LYS A 77 -10.31 16.68 8.91
N SER A 78 -10.09 16.16 10.12
CA SER A 78 -11.18 15.72 11.03
C SER A 78 -12.23 16.81 11.33
N ASP A 79 -11.85 18.08 11.22
CA ASP A 79 -12.77 19.21 11.40
C ASP A 79 -13.69 19.46 10.18
N LEU A 80 -13.30 18.93 9.01
CA LEU A 80 -13.96 19.09 7.72
C LEU A 80 -14.66 17.81 7.25
N ILE A 81 -14.02 16.66 7.40
CA ILE A 81 -14.52 15.38 6.91
C ILE A 81 -13.99 14.21 7.76
N ILE A 82 -14.90 13.31 8.10
CA ILE A 82 -14.63 12.12 8.88
C ILE A 82 -15.18 10.91 8.14
N VAL A 83 -14.30 9.95 7.83
CA VAL A 83 -14.67 8.65 7.28
C VAL A 83 -14.82 7.64 8.42
N GLU A 84 -16.01 7.06 8.53
CA GLU A 84 -16.32 6.02 9.53
C GLU A 84 -16.05 4.62 8.98
N ASN A 85 -16.30 4.41 7.69
CA ASN A 85 -16.01 3.18 6.95
C ASN A 85 -15.58 3.52 5.50
N PRO A 86 -14.50 2.94 4.98
CA PRO A 86 -13.53 2.10 5.69
C PRO A 86 -12.68 2.93 6.67
N ARG A 87 -12.00 2.26 7.60
CA ARG A 87 -10.94 2.84 8.44
C ARG A 87 -9.61 2.85 7.70
N PRO A 88 -8.65 3.73 8.08
CA PRO A 88 -7.30 3.69 7.54
C PRO A 88 -6.68 2.29 7.63
N ASN A 89 -6.01 1.87 6.57
CA ASN A 89 -5.37 0.56 6.41
C ASN A 89 -6.34 -0.65 6.50
N GLN A 90 -7.65 -0.42 6.46
CA GLN A 90 -8.63 -1.50 6.44
C GLN A 90 -8.49 -2.33 5.16
N VAL A 91 -8.62 -3.65 5.31
CA VAL A 91 -8.73 -4.59 4.20
C VAL A 91 -10.13 -4.47 3.59
N ILE A 92 -10.20 -4.14 2.30
CA ILE A 92 -11.43 -3.89 1.55
C ILE A 92 -11.68 -4.93 0.46
N GLN A 93 -12.96 -5.11 0.13
CA GLN A 93 -13.46 -5.96 -0.95
C GLN A 93 -14.50 -5.19 -1.77
N SER A 94 -14.77 -5.66 -2.98
CA SER A 94 -15.81 -5.12 -3.84
C SER A 94 -17.17 -5.78 -3.55
N PRO A 95 -18.27 -5.04 -3.39
CA PRO A 95 -18.33 -3.58 -3.38
C PRO A 95 -17.80 -2.97 -2.07
N LEU A 96 -17.12 -1.82 -2.19
CA LEU A 96 -16.72 -1.01 -1.05
C LEU A 96 -17.85 -0.04 -0.70
N PHE A 97 -18.50 -0.30 0.44
CA PHE A 97 -19.40 0.67 1.06
C PHE A 97 -18.59 1.72 1.81
N ILE A 98 -18.89 2.99 1.60
CA ILE A 98 -18.21 4.12 2.20
C ILE A 98 -19.24 4.92 2.99
N LYS A 99 -18.93 5.24 4.24
CA LYS A 99 -19.80 5.99 5.14
C LYS A 99 -18.98 6.97 5.97
N GLY A 100 -19.53 8.15 6.16
CA GLY A 100 -18.92 9.15 7.02
C GLY A 100 -19.79 10.40 7.16
N LYS A 101 -19.15 11.48 7.58
CA LYS A 101 -19.74 12.82 7.67
C LYS A 101 -18.76 13.86 7.17
N ALA A 102 -19.26 14.87 6.46
CA ALA A 102 -18.46 15.99 6.00
C ALA A 102 -19.20 17.30 6.26
N ARG A 103 -18.48 18.41 6.40
CA ARG A 103 -19.07 19.75 6.46
C ARG A 103 -19.85 20.00 5.18
N GLY A 104 -20.99 20.70 5.25
CA GLY A 104 -21.81 20.96 4.06
C GLY A 104 -21.06 21.66 2.92
N THR A 105 -20.02 22.45 3.24
CA THR A 105 -19.10 23.07 2.26
C THR A 105 -18.28 22.07 1.44
N TRP A 106 -18.28 20.79 1.81
CA TRP A 106 -17.62 19.72 1.07
C TRP A 106 -18.45 19.25 -0.13
N PHE A 107 -19.76 19.49 -0.09
CA PHE A 107 -20.73 19.03 -1.07
C PHE A 107 -21.07 20.11 -2.09
N PHE A 108 -21.41 19.67 -3.29
CA PHE A 108 -22.14 20.45 -4.28
C PHE A 108 -23.22 19.55 -4.88
N GLU A 109 -24.43 20.09 -5.08
CA GLU A 109 -25.57 19.29 -5.53
C GLU A 109 -25.78 18.01 -4.68
N ALA A 110 -25.61 18.12 -3.37
CA ALA A 110 -25.70 17.02 -2.40
C ALA A 110 -24.68 15.89 -2.59
N SER A 111 -23.60 16.10 -3.34
CA SER A 111 -22.60 15.06 -3.58
C SER A 111 -21.17 15.58 -3.70
N PHE A 112 -20.21 14.66 -3.67
CA PHE A 112 -18.80 14.94 -3.97
C PHE A 112 -18.10 13.67 -4.49
N SER A 113 -16.94 13.83 -5.14
CA SER A 113 -16.26 12.71 -5.79
C SER A 113 -15.46 11.85 -4.82
N VAL A 114 -15.56 10.53 -5.00
CA VAL A 114 -14.74 9.55 -4.30
C VAL A 114 -13.99 8.69 -5.32
N VAL A 115 -12.68 8.56 -5.14
CA VAL A 115 -11.78 7.87 -6.06
C VAL A 115 -11.01 6.81 -5.28
N LEU A 116 -10.94 5.60 -5.84
CA LEU A 116 -10.12 4.52 -5.32
C LEU A 116 -8.95 4.31 -6.27
N VAL A 117 -7.73 4.39 -5.75
CA VAL A 117 -6.49 4.17 -6.50
C VAL A 117 -5.70 2.99 -5.95
N ASN A 118 -4.86 2.37 -6.77
CA ASN A 118 -3.91 1.35 -6.34
C ASN A 118 -2.58 1.98 -5.87
N TRP A 119 -1.57 1.13 -5.66
CA TRP A 119 -0.23 1.52 -5.19
C TRP A 119 0.57 2.42 -6.15
N ASP A 120 0.28 2.41 -7.46
CA ASP A 120 0.96 3.25 -8.46
C ASP A 120 0.17 4.52 -8.83
N GLY A 121 -1.00 4.72 -8.19
CA GLY A 121 -1.87 5.87 -8.42
C GLY A 121 -2.86 5.68 -9.56
N LEU A 122 -2.91 4.52 -10.22
CA LEU A 122 -3.95 4.19 -11.18
C LEU A 122 -5.32 4.17 -10.50
N ILE A 123 -6.27 4.88 -11.11
CA ILE A 123 -7.67 4.90 -10.68
C ILE A 123 -8.29 3.53 -10.99
N ILE A 124 -8.73 2.85 -9.94
CA ILE A 124 -9.38 1.54 -10.00
C ILE A 124 -10.91 1.69 -10.02
N ALA A 125 -11.45 2.64 -9.27
CA ALA A 125 -12.86 2.99 -9.31
C ALA A 125 -13.09 4.45 -8.95
N GLN A 126 -14.20 5.00 -9.40
CA GLN A 126 -14.66 6.34 -9.05
C GLN A 126 -16.18 6.32 -8.89
N GLY A 127 -16.69 7.14 -7.97
CA GLY A 127 -18.10 7.31 -7.73
C GLY A 127 -18.40 8.62 -7.01
N LEU A 128 -19.64 8.76 -6.59
CA LEU A 128 -20.11 9.91 -5.83
C LEU A 128 -20.52 9.47 -4.43
N ALA A 129 -20.08 10.23 -3.43
CA ALA A 129 -20.67 10.19 -2.10
C ALA A 129 -21.85 11.15 -2.07
N THR A 130 -23.00 10.68 -1.61
CA THR A 130 -24.23 11.47 -1.56
C THR A 130 -24.60 11.77 -0.11
N ALA A 131 -24.94 13.02 0.16
CA ALA A 131 -25.49 13.47 1.43
C ALA A 131 -26.82 12.74 1.73
N LYS A 132 -27.04 12.43 3.00
CA LYS A 132 -28.29 11.78 3.49
C LYS A 132 -29.27 12.73 4.14
N GLU A 133 -28.83 13.97 4.34
CA GLU A 133 -29.58 15.03 5.01
C GLU A 133 -29.40 16.33 4.20
N ASP A 134 -30.00 17.42 4.66
CA ASP A 134 -29.78 18.73 4.07
C ASP A 134 -28.31 19.12 4.17
N TRP A 135 -27.70 19.40 3.01
CA TRP A 135 -26.27 19.65 2.89
C TRP A 135 -25.92 21.13 2.88
N MET A 136 -26.91 22.02 2.74
CA MET A 136 -26.70 23.48 2.69
C MET A 136 -26.49 24.06 4.10
N THR A 137 -25.54 23.49 4.84
CA THR A 137 -25.22 23.86 6.23
C THR A 137 -23.71 23.94 6.44
N GLU A 138 -23.28 24.60 7.50
CA GLU A 138 -21.88 24.54 7.95
C GLU A 138 -21.63 23.34 8.89
N GLU A 139 -22.65 22.53 9.17
CA GLU A 139 -22.56 21.40 10.09
C GLU A 139 -22.10 20.13 9.38
N PHE A 140 -21.79 19.11 10.17
CA PHE A 140 -21.50 17.78 9.64
C PHE A 140 -22.76 17.12 9.12
N VAL A 141 -22.68 16.68 7.87
CA VAL A 141 -23.75 16.03 7.12
C VAL A 141 -23.30 14.61 6.77
N LEU A 142 -24.15 13.63 7.07
CA LEU A 142 -23.87 12.22 6.77
C LEU A 142 -23.81 12.00 5.26
N PHE A 143 -22.83 11.20 4.81
CA PHE A 143 -22.71 10.76 3.42
C PHE A 143 -22.52 9.26 3.31
N GLU A 144 -22.94 8.72 2.17
CA GLU A 144 -22.64 7.34 1.79
C GLU A 144 -22.26 7.24 0.31
N ALA A 145 -21.41 6.26 -0.03
CA ALA A 145 -21.08 5.88 -1.39
C ALA A 145 -20.93 4.36 -1.49
N ASN A 146 -21.06 3.83 -2.71
CA ASN A 146 -20.65 2.47 -3.03
C ASN A 146 -19.71 2.50 -4.23
N LEU A 147 -18.54 1.87 -4.11
CA LEU A 147 -17.61 1.68 -5.21
C LEU A 147 -17.55 0.21 -5.58
N TYR A 148 -17.80 -0.09 -6.85
CA TYR A 148 -17.60 -1.40 -7.43
C TYR A 148 -16.27 -1.37 -8.17
N PHE A 149 -15.39 -2.30 -7.84
CA PHE A 149 -14.06 -2.37 -8.43
C PHE A 149 -13.61 -3.80 -8.66
N THR A 150 -12.62 -3.95 -9.53
CA THR A 150 -11.85 -5.18 -9.74
C THR A 150 -10.37 -4.82 -9.70
N ILE A 151 -9.56 -5.66 -9.08
CA ILE A 151 -8.10 -5.48 -9.04
C ILE A 151 -7.43 -6.72 -9.61
N ASP A 152 -6.35 -6.50 -10.35
CA ASP A 152 -5.53 -7.59 -10.85
C ASP A 152 -4.84 -8.30 -9.67
N LYS A 153 -4.98 -9.62 -9.61
CA LYS A 153 -4.31 -10.46 -8.59
C LYS A 153 -2.80 -10.48 -8.78
N ASP A 154 -2.32 -10.18 -9.99
CA ASP A 154 -0.91 -10.12 -10.34
C ASP A 154 -0.28 -8.74 -10.07
N THR A 155 -1.04 -7.80 -9.51
CA THR A 155 -0.48 -6.51 -9.07
C THR A 155 0.68 -6.70 -8.09
N TYR A 156 1.66 -5.81 -8.19
CA TYR A 156 2.87 -5.84 -7.36
C TYR A 156 2.58 -5.62 -5.87
N SER A 157 1.57 -4.82 -5.55
CA SER A 157 1.20 -4.48 -4.18
C SER A 157 -0.31 -4.49 -3.99
N ASN A 158 -0.73 -4.96 -2.83
CA ASN A 158 -2.12 -4.94 -2.36
C ASN A 158 -2.53 -3.59 -1.75
N ARG A 159 -1.68 -2.58 -1.78
CA ARG A 159 -1.98 -1.26 -1.22
C ARG A 159 -2.71 -0.38 -2.22
N GLY A 160 -3.41 0.61 -1.68
CA GLY A 160 -4.03 1.68 -2.44
C GLY A 160 -4.46 2.81 -1.53
N ALA A 161 -5.17 3.77 -2.09
CA ALA A 161 -5.73 4.88 -1.35
C ALA A 161 -7.18 5.15 -1.76
N LEU A 162 -8.00 5.50 -0.77
CA LEU A 162 -9.31 6.08 -0.97
C LEU A 162 -9.17 7.60 -0.86
N ILE A 163 -9.58 8.31 -1.91
CA ILE A 163 -9.46 9.76 -2.01
C ILE A 163 -10.87 10.34 -2.08
N LEU A 164 -11.25 11.14 -1.09
CA LEU A 164 -12.50 11.89 -1.04
C LEU A 164 -12.18 13.32 -1.44
N LYS A 165 -12.69 13.78 -2.58
CA LYS A 165 -12.41 15.12 -3.11
C LYS A 165 -13.57 16.04 -2.78
N LYS A 166 -13.28 17.18 -2.17
CA LYS A 166 -14.25 18.27 -2.02
C LYS A 166 -14.70 18.71 -3.40
N ASP A 167 -15.99 18.96 -3.56
CA ASP A 167 -16.46 19.51 -4.82
C ASP A 167 -16.07 20.99 -4.97
N ASN A 168 -15.61 21.37 -6.16
CA ASN A 168 -15.16 22.72 -6.46
C ASN A 168 -15.69 23.18 -7.83
N PRO A 169 -16.96 23.64 -7.90
CA PRO A 169 -17.58 24.09 -9.15
C PRO A 169 -16.85 25.27 -9.81
N SER A 170 -16.12 26.05 -9.01
CA SER A 170 -15.37 27.21 -9.50
C SER A 170 -14.10 26.83 -10.28
N GLY A 171 -13.57 25.62 -10.05
CA GLY A 171 -12.31 25.15 -10.60
C GLY A 171 -11.06 25.91 -10.13
N LEU A 172 -11.17 26.79 -9.14
CA LEU A 172 -10.04 27.54 -8.61
C LEU A 172 -9.25 26.70 -7.60
N PRO A 173 -7.92 26.54 -7.77
CA PRO A 173 -7.11 25.66 -6.91
C PRO A 173 -7.16 25.98 -5.41
N GLU A 174 -7.43 27.24 -5.04
CA GLU A 174 -7.55 27.67 -3.65
C GLU A 174 -8.74 27.06 -2.89
N TYR A 175 -9.73 26.52 -3.61
CA TYR A 175 -10.89 25.85 -3.02
C TYR A 175 -10.83 24.32 -3.13
N ASP A 176 -9.80 23.78 -3.80
CA ASP A 176 -9.58 22.35 -3.90
C ASP A 176 -9.17 21.78 -2.55
N ASP A 177 -9.82 20.69 -2.16
CA ASP A 177 -9.43 19.94 -0.98
C ASP A 177 -9.70 18.44 -1.19
N ALA A 178 -8.91 17.59 -0.55
CA ALA A 178 -9.07 16.14 -0.65
C ALA A 178 -8.56 15.44 0.61
N LEU A 179 -9.33 14.47 1.12
CA LEU A 179 -8.87 13.54 2.13
C LEU A 179 -8.36 12.28 1.44
N GLU A 180 -7.10 11.93 1.67
CA GLU A 180 -6.51 10.67 1.23
C GLU A 180 -6.37 9.73 2.43
N MET A 181 -6.81 8.48 2.25
CA MET A 181 -6.78 7.47 3.29
C MET A 181 -6.25 6.15 2.72
N PRO A 182 -5.22 5.54 3.33
CA PRO A 182 -4.67 4.29 2.84
C PRO A 182 -5.63 3.13 3.07
N ILE A 183 -5.66 2.18 2.12
CA ILE A 183 -6.48 0.96 2.17
C ILE A 183 -5.66 -0.25 1.69
N ILE A 184 -6.18 -1.45 1.95
CA ILE A 184 -5.57 -2.71 1.53
C ILE A 184 -6.59 -3.55 0.74
N PHE A 185 -6.24 -4.00 -0.45
CA PHE A 185 -7.10 -4.86 -1.28
C PHE A 185 -7.02 -6.33 -0.84
N ALA A 186 -8.15 -6.94 -0.51
CA ALA A 186 -8.20 -8.35 -0.10
C ALA A 186 -7.88 -9.33 -1.23
N ASP A 187 -8.32 -9.03 -2.47
CA ASP A 187 -8.21 -9.96 -3.60
C ASP A 187 -6.76 -10.23 -4.03
N VAL A 188 -5.82 -9.37 -3.62
CA VAL A 188 -4.38 -9.53 -3.83
C VAL A 188 -3.74 -10.38 -2.72
N LEU A 189 -4.32 -10.37 -1.51
CA LEU A 189 -3.83 -11.15 -0.36
C LEU A 189 -4.07 -12.66 -0.51
N ASN A 190 -5.10 -13.07 -1.24
CA ASN A 190 -5.49 -14.47 -1.43
C ASN A 190 -4.64 -15.21 -2.47
N LYS A 191 -3.34 -14.93 -2.54
CA LYS A 191 -2.39 -15.51 -3.50
C LYS A 191 -1.91 -16.93 -3.12
N ASN A 192 -2.63 -17.61 -2.22
CA ASN A 192 -2.30 -18.93 -1.68
C ASN A 192 -3.16 -20.04 -2.29
#